data_AF-A6LHK1-F1
#
_entry.id   AF-A6LHK1-F1
#
_cell.length_a   1.000
_cell.length_b   1.000
_cell.length_c   1.000
_cell.angle_alpha   90.00
_cell.angle_beta   90.00
_cell.angle_gamma   90.00
#
_symmetry.space_group_name_H-M   'P 1'
#
loop_
_entity.id
_entity.type
_entity.pdbx_description
1 polymer ?
#
loop_
_entity_poly.entity_id
_entity_poly.type
_entity_poly.pdbx_seq_one_letter_code
_entity_poly.pdbx_strand_id
1 'polypeptide(L)'
;MIKSIIIMRKLFYWAFAFSLCVLMGCKDDGVRVEVVRYAINEPVFMSISEFRNSVKVTDEVVPITKRGKICFYKDYLYISSPDKGIHIVDNRNPASPRIVGFVELIGNEDLSIKDDKLYADSYVDLVWFDISDPERPELEGRVENAFRYALPTIENGYGFDYNMCYSEEARAKGVVVGWEPKEREETIYHYPSYGGDLMANDAAPGTSTQGVNGSMARFSIYGKYLYTVEQNIMCVFDLSGDKPVLTTNDIWLQRDVETLFNYKDKMFMGTPTGMLIYSLEDPLAPKYRSSVSHVFGCDPVVVEDDLAYVTVHSGNTCGQNTNELMLIDVSDVDQPNLLVTYGMKCPKGLGIDNGTLFLCDEGLKVFNAKDPMTLLANQLVHYAGMEGYDVIPFRNTLMMIADDGLYQYDYSNLQAISQLSKLPMGE
;
A
#
# COMPACT_ATOMS: atom_id res chain seq x y z
N MET A 1 37.04 68.67 -54.77
CA MET A 1 37.44 67.58 -53.85
C MET A 1 36.58 67.50 -52.58
N ILE A 2 36.41 68.58 -51.80
CA ILE A 2 35.72 68.55 -50.49
C ILE A 2 34.24 68.06 -50.53
N LYS A 3 33.44 68.45 -51.54
CA LYS A 3 32.02 68.05 -51.63
C LYS A 3 31.79 66.52 -51.75
N SER A 4 32.64 65.79 -52.47
CA SER A 4 32.45 64.33 -52.66
C SER A 4 32.69 63.53 -51.38
N ILE A 5 33.64 63.95 -50.54
CA ILE A 5 33.99 63.27 -49.28
C ILE A 5 32.82 63.35 -48.27
N ILE A 6 32.09 64.47 -48.25
CA ILE A 6 30.92 64.66 -47.38
C ILE A 6 29.75 63.76 -47.82
N ILE A 7 29.55 63.58 -49.13
CA ILE A 7 28.51 62.71 -49.68
C ILE A 7 28.83 61.23 -49.39
N MET A 8 30.07 60.79 -49.58
CA MET A 8 30.50 59.43 -49.22
C MET A 8 30.35 59.13 -47.72
N ARG A 9 30.71 60.07 -46.81
CA ARG A 9 30.47 59.87 -45.37
C ARG A 9 28.99 59.72 -45.06
N LYS A 10 28.10 60.53 -45.65
CA LYS A 10 26.64 60.40 -45.43
C LYS A 10 26.11 59.06 -45.93
N LEU A 11 26.50 58.62 -47.13
CA LEU A 11 26.14 57.29 -47.65
C LEU A 11 26.64 56.15 -46.75
N PHE A 12 27.86 56.26 -46.21
CA PHE A 12 28.39 55.27 -45.28
C PHE A 12 27.61 55.20 -43.96
N TYR A 13 27.24 56.34 -43.37
CA TYR A 13 26.40 56.35 -42.16
C TYR A 13 24.99 55.81 -42.40
N TRP A 14 24.39 56.05 -43.58
CA TRP A 14 23.09 55.47 -43.92
C TRP A 14 23.16 53.97 -44.21
N ALA A 15 24.21 53.49 -44.90
CA ALA A 15 24.45 52.06 -45.09
C ALA A 15 24.71 51.35 -43.74
N PHE A 16 25.46 51.97 -42.82
CA PHE A 16 25.72 51.44 -41.49
C PHE A 16 24.46 51.42 -40.61
N ALA A 17 23.63 52.48 -40.66
CA ALA A 17 22.36 52.51 -39.95
C ALA A 17 21.36 51.47 -40.49
N PHE A 18 21.28 51.29 -41.81
CA PHE A 18 20.44 50.25 -42.41
C PHE A 18 20.93 48.84 -42.06
N SER A 19 22.25 48.61 -42.06
CA SER A 19 22.86 47.36 -41.59
C SER A 19 22.56 47.08 -40.11
N LEU A 20 22.53 48.11 -39.25
CA LEU A 20 22.17 47.96 -37.84
C LEU A 20 20.70 47.56 -37.64
N CYS A 21 19.78 48.07 -38.47
CA CYS A 21 18.36 47.72 -38.40
C CYS A 21 18.06 46.29 -38.88
N VAL A 22 18.81 45.76 -39.85
CA VAL A 22 18.63 44.38 -40.34
C VAL A 22 19.03 43.34 -39.27
N LEU A 23 19.90 43.70 -38.32
CA LEU A 23 20.32 42.81 -37.22
C LEU A 23 19.36 42.79 -36.01
N MET A 24 18.26 43.56 -36.03
CA MET A 24 17.20 43.48 -34.98
C MET A 24 16.01 42.59 -35.39
N GLY A 25 16.09 41.92 -36.54
CA GLY A 25 15.00 41.17 -37.15
C GLY A 25 14.90 39.68 -36.79
N CYS A 26 15.02 39.32 -35.51
CA CYS A 26 14.48 38.08 -34.92
C CYS A 26 14.62 38.14 -33.40
N LYS A 27 13.52 38.43 -32.67
CA LYS A 27 13.38 37.92 -31.31
C LYS A 27 12.98 36.46 -31.46
N ASP A 28 13.97 35.57 -31.38
CA ASP A 28 13.71 34.22 -30.92
C ASP A 28 13.22 34.37 -29.47
N ASP A 29 11.94 34.09 -29.22
CA ASP A 29 11.32 34.17 -27.90
C ASP A 29 11.69 32.97 -27.01
N GLY A 30 12.53 32.06 -27.52
CA GLY A 30 13.08 30.93 -26.80
C GLY A 30 12.09 29.79 -26.60
N VAL A 31 10.88 29.90 -27.18
CA VAL A 31 9.81 28.92 -27.03
C VAL A 31 10.05 27.75 -27.98
N ARG A 32 10.63 26.66 -27.48
CA ARG A 32 10.84 25.46 -28.30
C ARG A 32 9.60 24.58 -28.25
N VAL A 33 8.91 24.48 -29.36
CA VAL A 33 7.75 23.59 -29.51
C VAL A 33 8.24 22.19 -29.85
N GLU A 34 7.86 21.21 -29.03
CA GLU A 34 8.13 19.79 -29.25
C GLU A 34 6.81 19.02 -29.30
N VAL A 35 6.72 18.04 -30.20
CA VAL A 35 5.57 17.13 -30.28
C VAL A 35 6.04 15.78 -29.72
N VAL A 36 5.59 15.45 -28.52
CA VAL A 36 5.96 14.22 -27.81
C VAL A 36 4.87 13.19 -27.99
N ARG A 37 5.27 11.95 -28.27
CA ARG A 37 4.38 10.79 -28.27
C ARG A 37 4.70 9.90 -27.08
N TYR A 38 3.68 9.48 -26.36
CA TYR A 38 3.83 8.66 -25.17
C TYR A 38 2.59 7.79 -24.94
N ALA A 39 2.82 6.62 -24.34
CA ALA A 39 1.77 5.74 -23.87
C ALA A 39 1.21 6.26 -22.53
N ILE A 40 -0.11 6.23 -22.39
CA ILE A 40 -0.85 6.61 -21.17
C ILE A 40 -1.99 5.61 -20.95
N ASN A 41 -2.34 5.36 -19.70
CA ASN A 41 -3.52 4.59 -19.33
C ASN A 41 -4.77 5.49 -19.33
N GLU A 42 -5.78 5.15 -20.13
CA GLU A 42 -7.11 5.75 -20.05
C GLU A 42 -8.03 4.88 -19.17
N PRO A 43 -8.84 5.49 -18.28
CA PRO A 43 -9.70 4.74 -17.36
C PRO A 43 -10.87 4.04 -18.07
N VAL A 44 -11.04 2.76 -17.77
CA VAL A 44 -12.22 1.95 -18.15
C VAL A 44 -13.28 2.08 -17.06
N PHE A 45 -14.48 2.51 -17.42
CA PHE A 45 -15.58 2.76 -16.48
C PHE A 45 -16.61 1.63 -16.46
N MET A 46 -17.07 1.28 -15.26
CA MET A 46 -18.28 0.50 -15.02
C MET A 46 -19.36 1.41 -14.43
N SER A 47 -20.63 1.21 -14.81
CA SER A 47 -21.71 2.03 -14.25
C SER A 47 -21.87 1.81 -12.74
N ILE A 48 -22.18 2.86 -11.97
CA ILE A 48 -22.30 2.77 -10.50
C ILE A 48 -23.33 1.69 -10.08
N SER A 49 -24.44 1.59 -10.83
CA SER A 49 -25.47 0.58 -10.62
C SER A 49 -25.00 -0.84 -10.90
N GLU A 50 -24.16 -1.06 -11.91
CA GLU A 50 -23.62 -2.38 -12.24
C GLU A 50 -22.58 -2.80 -11.21
N PHE A 51 -21.64 -1.90 -10.90
CA PHE A 51 -20.60 -2.09 -9.89
C PHE A 51 -21.19 -2.48 -8.52
N ARG A 52 -22.20 -1.74 -8.03
CA ARG A 52 -22.77 -2.01 -6.71
C ARG A 52 -23.68 -3.24 -6.65
N ASN A 53 -24.16 -3.73 -7.80
CA ASN A 53 -24.93 -4.96 -7.91
C ASN A 53 -24.08 -6.19 -8.31
N SER A 54 -22.76 -6.04 -8.50
CA SER A 54 -21.88 -7.17 -8.87
C SER A 54 -21.51 -8.05 -7.68
N VAL A 55 -21.81 -7.63 -6.44
CA VAL A 55 -21.41 -8.36 -5.23
C VAL A 55 -22.23 -9.64 -5.09
N LYS A 56 -21.56 -10.80 -5.08
CA LYS A 56 -22.19 -12.13 -5.05
C LYS A 56 -21.37 -13.08 -4.18
N VAL A 57 -22.06 -13.81 -3.28
CA VAL A 57 -21.44 -14.86 -2.46
C VAL A 57 -21.78 -16.21 -3.08
N THR A 58 -20.78 -17.07 -3.22
CA THR A 58 -20.87 -18.35 -3.94
C THR A 58 -20.22 -19.48 -3.16
N ASP A 59 -20.67 -20.71 -3.42
CA ASP A 59 -19.99 -21.96 -3.09
C ASP A 59 -19.01 -22.42 -4.20
N GLU A 60 -18.70 -21.53 -5.15
CA GLU A 60 -17.76 -21.82 -6.24
C GLU A 60 -16.33 -21.88 -5.71
N VAL A 61 -15.62 -22.97 -6.02
CA VAL A 61 -14.22 -23.17 -5.65
C VAL A 61 -13.34 -22.45 -6.67
N VAL A 62 -13.08 -21.17 -6.42
CA VAL A 62 -12.20 -20.33 -7.23
C VAL A 62 -10.74 -20.53 -6.81
N PRO A 63 -9.81 -20.87 -7.72
CA PRO A 63 -8.38 -20.97 -7.38
C PRO A 63 -7.78 -19.63 -6.95
N ILE A 64 -6.84 -19.66 -6.01
CA ILE A 64 -6.07 -18.48 -5.60
C ILE A 64 -4.98 -18.24 -6.65
N THR A 65 -5.18 -17.24 -7.52
CA THR A 65 -4.26 -16.93 -8.65
C THR A 65 -3.31 -15.76 -8.40
N LYS A 66 -3.60 -14.91 -7.39
CA LYS A 66 -2.78 -13.76 -6.97
C LYS A 66 -2.66 -13.79 -5.45
N ARG A 67 -1.51 -13.35 -4.92
CA ARG A 67 -1.34 -13.10 -3.48
C ARG A 67 -2.28 -11.99 -3.02
N GLY A 68 -2.78 -12.08 -1.80
CA GLY A 68 -3.61 -11.05 -1.18
C GLY A 68 -3.59 -11.17 0.34
N LYS A 69 -4.26 -10.23 1.00
CA LYS A 69 -4.26 -10.11 2.46
C LYS A 69 -5.11 -11.20 3.09
N ILE A 70 -4.70 -11.64 4.29
CA ILE A 70 -5.37 -12.72 5.03
C ILE A 70 -5.95 -12.15 6.33
N CYS A 71 -7.17 -12.57 6.66
CA CYS A 71 -7.72 -12.47 8.01
C CYS A 71 -8.14 -13.85 8.51
N PHE A 72 -7.79 -14.16 9.76
CA PHE A 72 -8.25 -15.36 10.45
C PHE A 72 -9.52 -15.05 11.26
N TYR A 73 -10.54 -15.91 11.16
CA TYR A 73 -11.74 -15.80 12.00
C TYR A 73 -12.44 -17.15 12.20
N LYS A 74 -12.72 -17.52 13.46
CA LYS A 74 -13.40 -18.79 13.85
C LYS A 74 -12.87 -20.05 13.13
N ASP A 75 -11.56 -20.14 12.96
CA ASP A 75 -10.89 -21.24 12.25
C ASP A 75 -11.21 -21.29 10.73
N TYR A 76 -11.52 -20.14 10.14
CA TYR A 76 -11.57 -19.88 8.70
C TYR A 76 -10.56 -18.80 8.33
N LEU A 77 -10.15 -18.79 7.06
CA LEU A 77 -9.36 -17.72 6.46
C LEU A 77 -10.19 -17.02 5.38
N TYR A 78 -10.18 -15.70 5.43
CA TYR A 78 -10.64 -14.85 4.35
C TYR A 78 -9.40 -14.29 3.67
N ILE A 79 -9.26 -14.54 2.36
CA ILE A 79 -8.06 -14.17 1.59
C ILE A 79 -8.49 -13.29 0.43
N SER A 80 -8.04 -12.03 0.41
CA SER A 80 -8.27 -11.15 -0.74
C SER A 80 -7.70 -11.77 -2.02
N SER A 81 -8.44 -11.60 -3.09
CA SER A 81 -8.04 -11.90 -4.46
C SER A 81 -8.07 -10.57 -5.20
N PRO A 82 -6.94 -9.85 -5.31
CA PRO A 82 -6.89 -8.49 -5.85
C PRO A 82 -7.71 -8.30 -7.11
N ASP A 83 -8.50 -7.22 -7.13
CA ASP A 83 -9.48 -6.82 -8.14
C ASP A 83 -10.71 -7.74 -8.32
N LYS A 84 -10.69 -8.98 -7.78
CA LYS A 84 -11.73 -10.01 -8.02
C LYS A 84 -12.71 -10.20 -6.85
N GLY A 85 -12.21 -10.30 -5.62
CA GLY A 85 -13.04 -10.74 -4.49
C GLY A 85 -12.29 -11.34 -3.31
N ILE A 86 -12.96 -12.19 -2.53
CA ILE A 86 -12.43 -12.81 -1.30
C ILE A 86 -12.66 -14.33 -1.33
N HIS A 87 -11.59 -15.10 -1.18
CA HIS A 87 -11.66 -16.56 -0.99
C HIS A 87 -12.06 -16.88 0.45
N ILE A 88 -12.97 -17.84 0.62
CA ILE A 88 -13.37 -18.39 1.91
C ILE A 88 -12.71 -19.75 2.06
N VAL A 89 -11.85 -19.92 3.07
CA VAL A 89 -11.11 -21.17 3.33
C VAL A 89 -11.52 -21.74 4.68
N ASP A 90 -12.09 -22.95 4.69
CA ASP A 90 -12.23 -23.74 5.92
C ASP A 90 -10.86 -24.20 6.39
N ASN A 91 -10.49 -23.76 7.58
CA ASN A 91 -9.21 -24.03 8.20
C ASN A 91 -9.36 -24.69 9.59
N ARG A 92 -10.53 -25.28 9.89
CA ARG A 92 -10.77 -26.03 11.14
C ARG A 92 -9.82 -27.22 11.32
N ASN A 93 -9.22 -27.68 10.22
CA ASN A 93 -8.06 -28.57 10.22
C ASN A 93 -6.91 -27.93 9.41
N PRO A 94 -5.96 -27.24 10.06
CA PRO A 94 -4.81 -26.62 9.38
C PRO A 94 -3.88 -27.59 8.63
N ALA A 95 -3.98 -28.90 8.86
CA ALA A 95 -3.28 -29.91 8.07
C ALA A 95 -4.01 -30.28 6.75
N SER A 96 -5.24 -29.79 6.55
CA SER A 96 -6.05 -30.04 5.36
C SER A 96 -7.05 -28.89 5.11
N PRO A 97 -6.57 -27.64 4.89
CA PRO A 97 -7.42 -26.51 4.54
C PRO A 97 -8.12 -26.75 3.19
N ARG A 98 -9.31 -26.16 3.01
CA ARG A 98 -10.06 -26.24 1.75
C ARG A 98 -10.77 -24.93 1.45
N ILE A 99 -10.75 -24.50 0.19
CA ILE A 99 -11.60 -23.41 -0.29
C ILE A 99 -13.05 -23.93 -0.29
N VAL A 100 -13.97 -23.18 0.32
CA VAL A 100 -15.39 -23.55 0.48
C VAL A 100 -16.35 -22.60 -0.23
N GLY A 101 -15.86 -21.45 -0.68
CA GLY A 101 -16.63 -20.48 -1.43
C GLY A 101 -15.82 -19.25 -1.81
N PHE A 102 -16.47 -18.34 -2.52
CA PHE A 102 -15.88 -17.10 -3.00
C PHE A 102 -16.90 -15.96 -2.95
N VAL A 103 -16.47 -14.81 -2.44
CA VAL A 103 -17.20 -13.54 -2.49
C VAL A 103 -16.69 -12.75 -3.69
N GLU A 104 -17.48 -12.66 -4.75
CA GLU A 104 -17.25 -11.71 -5.84
C GLU A 104 -17.37 -10.28 -5.28
N LEU A 105 -16.26 -9.55 -5.26
CA LEU A 105 -16.17 -8.19 -4.73
C LEU A 105 -15.10 -7.43 -5.52
N ILE A 106 -15.54 -6.77 -6.58
CA ILE A 106 -14.65 -6.06 -7.51
C ILE A 106 -13.89 -4.97 -6.77
N GLY A 107 -12.58 -4.91 -7.00
CA GLY A 107 -11.69 -3.92 -6.39
C GLY A 107 -11.42 -4.14 -4.90
N ASN A 108 -11.49 -5.39 -4.42
CA ASN A 108 -11.01 -5.74 -3.10
C ASN A 108 -9.49 -5.94 -3.07
N GLU A 109 -8.83 -5.32 -2.09
CA GLU A 109 -7.42 -5.54 -1.71
C GLU A 109 -7.26 -5.77 -0.20
N ASP A 110 -8.06 -5.08 0.62
CA ASP A 110 -8.01 -5.08 2.07
C ASP A 110 -9.28 -5.66 2.70
N LEU A 111 -9.09 -6.29 3.85
CA LEU A 111 -10.18 -6.71 4.72
C LEU A 111 -9.76 -6.63 6.18
N SER A 112 -10.74 -6.60 7.07
CA SER A 112 -10.55 -6.83 8.50
C SER A 112 -11.87 -7.26 9.16
N ILE A 113 -11.79 -7.91 10.32
CA ILE A 113 -12.92 -8.62 10.94
C ILE A 113 -13.12 -8.17 12.39
N LYS A 114 -14.37 -7.92 12.77
CA LYS A 114 -14.80 -7.60 14.16
C LYS A 114 -16.21 -8.11 14.40
N ASP A 115 -16.47 -8.70 15.57
CA ASP A 115 -17.82 -9.05 16.06
C ASP A 115 -18.76 -9.68 15.01
N ASP A 116 -18.30 -10.78 14.39
CA ASP A 116 -19.06 -11.50 13.35
C ASP A 116 -19.31 -10.68 12.07
N LYS A 117 -18.59 -9.57 11.86
CA LYS A 117 -18.60 -8.77 10.62
C LYS A 117 -17.26 -8.80 9.89
N LEU A 118 -17.31 -9.02 8.59
CA LEU A 118 -16.21 -8.83 7.65
C LEU A 118 -16.36 -7.46 6.97
N TYR A 119 -15.36 -6.60 7.11
CA TYR A 119 -15.27 -5.31 6.42
C TYR A 119 -14.22 -5.41 5.32
N ALA A 120 -14.53 -4.92 4.12
CA ALA A 120 -13.68 -5.05 2.94
C ALA A 120 -13.80 -3.80 2.05
N ASP A 121 -12.72 -3.41 1.38
CA ASP A 121 -12.79 -2.43 0.31
C ASP A 121 -13.39 -3.02 -0.97
N SER A 122 -13.99 -2.15 -1.76
CA SER A 122 -14.48 -2.41 -3.12
C SER A 122 -14.33 -1.10 -3.90
N TYR A 123 -13.12 -0.86 -4.39
CA TYR A 123 -12.64 0.43 -4.91
C TYR A 123 -13.13 1.62 -4.07
N VAL A 124 -14.12 2.37 -4.57
CA VAL A 124 -14.60 3.62 -3.95
C VAL A 124 -15.49 3.42 -2.72
N ASP A 125 -15.92 2.20 -2.42
CA ASP A 125 -16.91 1.91 -1.39
C ASP A 125 -16.36 0.92 -0.34
N LEU A 126 -16.75 1.11 0.94
CA LEU A 126 -16.53 0.12 2.01
C LEU A 126 -17.73 -0.82 2.04
N VAL A 127 -17.52 -2.12 1.93
CA VAL A 127 -18.58 -3.15 1.97
C VAL A 127 -18.44 -3.98 3.23
N TRP A 128 -19.56 -4.43 3.80
CA TRP A 128 -19.52 -5.34 4.94
C TRP A 128 -20.54 -6.48 4.87
N PHE A 129 -20.15 -7.59 5.48
CA PHE A 129 -20.88 -8.86 5.49
C PHE A 129 -21.05 -9.34 6.93
N ASP A 130 -22.20 -9.93 7.24
CA ASP A 130 -22.30 -10.83 8.39
C ASP A 130 -21.58 -12.14 8.08
N ILE A 131 -20.77 -12.62 9.02
CA ILE A 131 -20.02 -13.87 8.96
C ILE A 131 -20.27 -14.73 10.20
N SER A 132 -21.48 -14.62 10.79
CA SER A 132 -21.87 -15.45 11.93
C SER A 132 -21.86 -16.94 11.58
N ASP A 133 -22.22 -17.29 10.33
CA ASP A 133 -21.80 -18.48 9.59
C ASP A 133 -20.57 -18.15 8.71
N PRO A 134 -19.35 -18.58 9.08
CA PRO A 134 -18.15 -18.23 8.33
C PRO A 134 -18.05 -18.88 6.94
N GLU A 135 -18.77 -19.99 6.69
CA GLU A 135 -18.81 -20.60 5.34
C GLU A 135 -19.65 -19.76 4.37
N ARG A 136 -20.55 -18.91 4.88
CA ARG A 136 -21.60 -18.25 4.09
C ARG A 136 -21.82 -16.79 4.50
N PRO A 137 -20.88 -15.88 4.16
CA PRO A 137 -21.07 -14.45 4.39
C PRO A 137 -22.38 -13.93 3.80
N GLU A 138 -23.10 -13.08 4.53
CA GLU A 138 -24.31 -12.40 4.06
C GLU A 138 -24.02 -10.92 3.86
N LEU A 139 -24.22 -10.39 2.65
CA LEU A 139 -24.01 -8.97 2.36
C LEU A 139 -25.05 -8.12 3.11
N GLU A 140 -24.59 -7.32 4.07
CA GLU A 140 -25.47 -6.45 4.87
C GLU A 140 -25.56 -5.03 4.31
N GLY A 141 -24.47 -4.50 3.76
CA GLY A 141 -24.49 -3.15 3.24
C GLY A 141 -23.14 -2.60 2.79
N ARG A 142 -23.14 -1.30 2.51
CA ARG A 142 -21.97 -0.55 2.04
C ARG A 142 -22.03 0.92 2.43
N VAL A 143 -20.86 1.50 2.73
CA VAL A 143 -20.67 2.94 2.85
C VAL A 143 -20.18 3.44 1.49
N GLU A 144 -21.00 4.24 0.83
CA GLU A 144 -20.73 4.71 -0.52
C GLU A 144 -19.72 5.87 -0.55
N ASN A 145 -18.79 5.84 -1.52
CA ASN A 145 -17.73 6.84 -1.70
C ASN A 145 -16.85 7.00 -0.44
N ALA A 146 -16.62 5.89 0.26
CA ALA A 146 -15.76 5.76 1.42
C ALA A 146 -14.28 6.06 1.11
N PHE A 147 -13.85 5.74 -0.11
CA PHE A 147 -12.48 5.87 -0.61
C PHE A 147 -12.51 6.72 -1.87
N ARG A 148 -11.82 7.86 -1.89
CA ARG A 148 -12.00 8.91 -2.91
C ARG A 148 -10.93 8.90 -4.00
N TYR A 149 -9.83 8.21 -3.73
CA TYR A 149 -8.64 8.09 -4.57
C TYR A 149 -8.34 6.62 -4.98
N ALA A 150 -9.18 5.67 -4.58
CA ALA A 150 -9.09 4.27 -4.94
C ALA A 150 -9.24 4.08 -6.46
N LEU A 151 -8.25 3.42 -7.05
CA LEU A 151 -8.17 3.07 -8.46
C LEU A 151 -7.59 1.66 -8.61
N PRO A 152 -7.87 0.94 -9.72
CA PRO A 152 -7.23 -0.33 -10.03
C PRO A 152 -5.71 -0.17 -10.17
N THR A 153 -4.95 -1.21 -9.80
CA THR A 153 -3.49 -1.22 -9.96
C THR A 153 -3.06 -1.09 -11.43
N ILE A 154 -1.98 -0.35 -11.68
CA ILE A 154 -1.34 -0.22 -13.01
C ILE A 154 -0.11 -1.13 -13.09
N GLU A 155 -0.19 -2.19 -13.89
CA GLU A 155 0.92 -3.16 -14.04
C GLU A 155 1.94 -2.79 -15.14
N ASN A 156 1.64 -1.83 -16.03
CA ASN A 156 2.46 -1.52 -17.22
C ASN A 156 3.43 -0.33 -17.08
N GLY A 157 3.42 0.37 -15.94
CA GLY A 157 4.29 1.52 -15.67
C GLY A 157 3.96 2.81 -16.43
N TYR A 158 2.88 2.87 -17.21
CA TYR A 158 2.44 4.12 -17.85
C TYR A 158 1.64 4.98 -16.87
N GLY A 159 1.80 6.30 -16.94
CA GLY A 159 0.97 7.24 -16.19
C GLY A 159 -0.50 7.21 -16.62
N PHE A 160 -1.35 7.93 -15.89
CA PHE A 160 -2.74 8.16 -16.24
C PHE A 160 -3.09 9.65 -16.09
N ASP A 161 -4.18 10.07 -16.74
CA ASP A 161 -4.67 11.43 -16.65
C ASP A 161 -5.53 11.61 -15.39
N TYR A 162 -5.02 12.38 -14.42
CA TYR A 162 -5.68 12.64 -13.14
C TYR A 162 -7.10 13.20 -13.31
N ASN A 163 -7.30 14.12 -14.26
CA ASN A 163 -8.60 14.73 -14.50
C ASN A 163 -9.60 13.74 -15.09
N MET A 164 -9.13 12.76 -15.87
CA MET A 164 -10.00 11.70 -16.39
C MET A 164 -10.48 10.71 -15.34
N CYS A 165 -9.88 10.69 -14.15
CA CYS A 165 -10.26 9.79 -13.05
C CYS A 165 -11.03 10.51 -11.94
N TYR A 166 -10.62 11.74 -11.59
CA TYR A 166 -11.08 12.40 -10.35
C TYR A 166 -11.92 13.68 -10.55
N SER A 167 -12.18 14.11 -11.79
CA SER A 167 -13.11 15.22 -12.04
C SER A 167 -14.57 14.84 -11.72
N GLU A 168 -15.45 15.83 -11.58
CA GLU A 168 -16.88 15.59 -11.43
C GLU A 168 -17.44 14.87 -12.67
N GLU A 169 -16.96 15.24 -13.86
CA GLU A 169 -17.31 14.60 -15.14
C GLU A 169 -16.79 13.16 -15.25
N ALA A 170 -15.65 12.83 -14.63
CA ALA A 170 -15.16 11.46 -14.53
C ALA A 170 -16.04 10.62 -13.60
N ARG A 171 -16.30 11.10 -12.38
CA ARG A 171 -17.14 10.41 -11.39
C ARG A 171 -18.58 10.22 -11.89
N ALA A 172 -19.09 11.11 -12.75
CA ALA A 172 -20.38 10.97 -13.40
C ALA A 172 -20.47 9.82 -14.44
N LYS A 173 -19.33 9.32 -14.97
CA LYS A 173 -19.30 8.19 -15.91
C LYS A 173 -19.44 6.84 -15.20
N GLY A 174 -18.96 6.72 -13.97
CA GLY A 174 -18.95 5.46 -13.23
C GLY A 174 -17.74 5.30 -12.31
N VAL A 175 -17.51 4.06 -11.89
CA VAL A 175 -16.31 3.64 -11.16
C VAL A 175 -15.25 3.21 -12.16
N VAL A 176 -14.00 3.61 -11.94
CA VAL A 176 -12.86 3.12 -12.74
C VAL A 176 -12.55 1.69 -12.32
N VAL A 177 -12.66 0.74 -13.24
CA VAL A 177 -12.48 -0.71 -12.98
C VAL A 177 -11.34 -1.34 -13.79
N GLY A 178 -10.64 -0.55 -14.60
CA GLY A 178 -9.45 -0.98 -15.32
C GLY A 178 -8.84 0.13 -16.15
N TRP A 179 -7.85 -0.25 -16.96
CA TRP A 179 -7.02 0.66 -17.75
C TRP A 179 -6.91 0.20 -19.19
N GLU A 180 -7.07 1.11 -20.15
CA GLU A 180 -6.78 0.87 -21.56
C GLU A 180 -5.56 1.71 -21.99
N PRO A 181 -4.42 1.09 -22.35
CA PRO A 181 -3.26 1.82 -22.83
C PRO A 181 -3.52 2.47 -24.19
N LYS A 182 -3.25 3.78 -24.31
CA LYS A 182 -3.35 4.55 -25.55
C LYS A 182 -2.05 5.29 -25.83
N GLU A 183 -1.72 5.45 -27.11
CA GLU A 183 -0.74 6.42 -27.57
C GLU A 183 -1.39 7.81 -27.63
N ARG A 184 -0.79 8.81 -26.97
CA ARG A 184 -1.15 10.23 -27.13
C ARG A 184 -0.03 10.99 -27.82
N GLU A 185 -0.43 12.09 -28.46
CA GLU A 185 0.48 13.09 -29.03
C GLU A 185 0.18 14.44 -28.36
N GLU A 186 1.16 15.01 -27.67
CA GLU A 186 1.04 16.29 -26.98
C GLU A 186 2.09 17.29 -27.49
N THR A 187 1.68 18.56 -27.60
CA THR A 187 2.57 19.66 -28.01
C THR A 187 3.08 20.38 -26.76
N ILE A 188 4.33 20.11 -26.38
CA ILE A 188 5.00 20.73 -25.23
C ILE A 188 5.66 22.04 -25.66
N TYR A 189 5.31 23.12 -24.96
CA TYR A 189 5.88 24.44 -25.15
C TYR A 189 6.99 24.69 -24.11
N HIS A 190 8.25 24.53 -24.53
CA HIS A 190 9.39 24.80 -23.67
C HIS A 190 9.68 26.30 -23.60
N TYR A 191 9.21 26.96 -22.53
CA TYR A 191 9.60 28.33 -22.22
C TYR A 191 10.99 28.36 -21.53
N PRO A 192 11.80 29.42 -21.76
CA PRO A 192 13.10 29.56 -21.08
C PRO A 192 12.91 29.83 -19.58
N SER A 193 12.95 28.77 -18.78
CA SER A 193 12.88 28.83 -17.32
C SER A 193 14.23 29.20 -16.71
N TYR A 194 14.24 30.16 -15.78
CA TYR A 194 15.37 30.32 -14.85
C TYR A 194 15.26 29.23 -13.78
N GLY A 195 16.27 28.37 -13.72
CA GLY A 195 16.19 27.08 -13.03
C GLY A 195 15.88 27.15 -11.53
N GLY A 196 15.13 26.14 -11.09
CA GLY A 196 15.00 25.72 -9.70
C GLY A 196 14.75 24.22 -9.69
N ASP A 197 15.64 23.45 -9.08
CA ASP A 197 15.46 22.02 -8.89
C ASP A 197 14.22 21.77 -8.00
N LEU A 198 13.31 20.92 -8.47
CA LEU A 198 12.14 20.51 -7.69
C LEU A 198 12.53 19.33 -6.78
N MET A 199 12.62 19.59 -5.49
CA MET A 199 12.70 18.58 -4.44
C MET A 199 11.31 17.98 -4.19
N ALA A 200 11.20 16.64 -4.17
CA ALA A 200 10.06 15.92 -3.59
C ALA A 200 10.22 15.83 -2.05
N ASN A 201 9.14 15.61 -1.28
CA ASN A 201 9.18 15.57 0.20
C ASN A 201 8.08 14.67 0.86
N ASP A 202 8.41 14.15 2.07
CA ASP A 202 7.80 13.07 2.89
C ASP A 202 7.02 13.53 4.19
N ALA A 203 6.74 12.66 5.22
CA ALA A 203 6.16 12.99 6.58
C ALA A 203 5.29 11.99 7.52
N ALA A 204 4.19 11.29 7.10
CA ALA A 204 3.15 10.32 7.67
C ALA A 204 2.39 10.37 9.08
N PRO A 205 2.21 9.30 9.89
CA PRO A 205 1.05 8.38 10.10
C PRO A 205 0.56 8.03 11.55
N GLY A 206 -0.77 7.94 11.86
CA GLY A 206 -1.20 6.98 12.91
C GLY A 206 -2.63 6.94 13.55
N THR A 207 -3.09 6.03 14.48
CA THR A 207 -2.70 4.60 14.81
C THR A 207 -3.25 3.85 16.14
N SER A 208 -4.18 2.80 16.19
CA SER A 208 -4.24 1.52 17.09
C SER A 208 -5.34 0.35 16.88
N THR A 209 -5.61 -0.59 17.85
CA THR A 209 -5.87 -2.13 17.86
C THR A 209 -7.24 -2.94 17.97
N GLN A 210 -7.46 -3.99 17.14
CA GLN A 210 -8.58 -4.98 17.11
C GLN A 210 -8.12 -6.31 16.43
N GLY A 211 -8.88 -6.92 15.49
CA GLY A 211 -8.65 -8.27 14.93
C GLY A 211 -7.30 -8.49 14.21
N VAL A 212 -6.84 -9.75 14.16
CA VAL A 212 -5.49 -10.10 13.68
C VAL A 212 -5.43 -10.13 12.15
N ASN A 213 -4.94 -9.03 11.60
CA ASN A 213 -4.59 -8.86 10.19
C ASN A 213 -3.10 -9.18 9.94
N GLY A 214 -2.74 -9.51 8.70
CA GLY A 214 -1.34 -9.65 8.27
C GLY A 214 -0.57 -8.34 8.23
N SER A 215 0.77 -8.43 8.17
CA SER A 215 1.68 -7.29 8.38
C SER A 215 1.62 -6.20 7.30
N MET A 216 0.92 -6.49 6.18
CA MET A 216 0.77 -5.58 5.04
C MET A 216 -0.60 -4.89 4.95
N ALA A 217 -1.44 -4.95 6.00
CA ALA A 217 -2.81 -4.42 5.95
C ALA A 217 -2.90 -2.88 6.02
N ARG A 218 -3.72 -2.28 5.14
CA ARG A 218 -4.13 -0.86 5.16
C ARG A 218 -5.44 -0.66 5.93
N PHE A 219 -6.10 -1.75 6.30
CA PHE A 219 -7.20 -1.78 7.27
C PHE A 219 -6.66 -2.20 8.62
N SER A 220 -7.00 -1.42 9.64
CA SER A 220 -6.76 -1.76 11.05
C SER A 220 -7.93 -1.28 11.87
N ILE A 221 -8.36 -2.10 12.80
CA ILE A 221 -9.57 -1.90 13.60
C ILE A 221 -8.95 -1.46 15.00
N TYR A 222 -9.35 -0.36 15.73
CA TYR A 222 -9.15 -0.11 17.21
C TYR A 222 -10.45 -0.10 18.04
N GLY A 223 -10.56 -0.94 19.08
CA GLY A 223 -11.70 -0.96 20.02
C GLY A 223 -13.08 -1.14 19.37
N LYS A 224 -13.64 -0.05 18.82
CA LYS A 224 -14.88 0.01 18.04
C LYS A 224 -14.78 0.85 16.74
N TYR A 225 -13.57 1.11 16.25
CA TYR A 225 -13.31 2.02 15.12
C TYR A 225 -12.44 1.37 14.06
N LEU A 226 -12.93 1.26 12.82
CA LEU A 226 -12.09 0.86 11.68
C LEU A 226 -11.31 2.07 11.15
N TYR A 227 -9.99 1.97 11.13
CA TYR A 227 -9.05 2.84 10.44
C TYR A 227 -8.71 2.23 9.08
N THR A 228 -8.81 3.06 8.05
CA THR A 228 -8.37 2.72 6.71
C THR A 228 -7.42 3.80 6.23
N VAL A 229 -6.38 3.44 5.48
CA VAL A 229 -5.50 4.41 4.82
C VAL A 229 -5.56 4.32 3.30
N GLU A 230 -5.65 5.50 2.71
CA GLU A 230 -5.63 5.78 1.27
C GLU A 230 -4.59 6.88 1.07
N GLN A 231 -3.42 6.54 0.51
CA GLN A 231 -2.26 7.44 0.42
C GLN A 231 -1.87 7.98 1.81
N ASN A 232 -1.83 9.30 1.97
CA ASN A 232 -1.56 9.99 3.24
C ASN A 232 -2.83 10.38 4.01
N ILE A 233 -3.98 9.80 3.67
CA ILE A 233 -5.28 10.10 4.30
C ILE A 233 -5.75 8.88 5.08
N MET A 234 -6.03 9.11 6.36
CA MET A 234 -6.76 8.16 7.20
C MET A 234 -8.25 8.52 7.24
N CYS A 235 -9.08 7.52 6.95
CA CYS A 235 -10.52 7.55 7.22
C CYS A 235 -10.81 6.66 8.44
N VAL A 236 -11.70 7.12 9.32
CA VAL A 236 -12.10 6.39 10.54
C VAL A 236 -13.61 6.12 10.50
N PHE A 237 -14.02 4.88 10.70
CA PHE A 237 -15.42 4.45 10.74
C PHE A 237 -15.80 3.99 12.15
N ASP A 238 -16.88 4.54 12.72
CA ASP A 238 -17.46 4.03 13.96
C ASP A 238 -18.28 2.76 13.67
N LEU A 239 -17.96 1.67 14.38
CA LEU A 239 -18.57 0.34 14.25
C LEU A 239 -19.49 -0.02 15.44
N SER A 240 -19.90 0.95 16.27
CA SER A 240 -20.75 0.68 17.45
C SER A 240 -22.26 0.66 17.21
N GLY A 241 -22.71 0.98 16.00
CA GLY A 241 -24.10 0.82 15.58
C GLY A 241 -24.28 -0.33 14.59
N ASP A 242 -25.50 -0.53 14.11
CA ASP A 242 -25.88 -1.59 13.16
C ASP A 242 -25.19 -1.47 11.77
N LYS A 243 -24.48 -0.37 11.52
CA LYS A 243 -23.71 -0.13 10.30
C LYS A 243 -22.48 0.74 10.59
N PRO A 244 -21.39 0.60 9.83
CA PRO A 244 -20.28 1.54 9.85
C PRO A 244 -20.72 2.96 9.52
N VAL A 245 -20.18 3.93 10.26
CA VAL A 245 -20.39 5.36 10.01
C VAL A 245 -19.03 6.04 9.84
N LEU A 246 -18.74 6.52 8.62
CA LEU A 246 -17.58 7.36 8.36
C LEU A 246 -17.64 8.61 9.24
N THR A 247 -16.58 8.84 10.01
CA THR A 247 -16.44 10.04 10.86
C THR A 247 -16.17 11.27 9.99
N THR A 248 -16.49 12.47 10.48
CA THR A 248 -16.65 13.65 9.60
C THR A 248 -15.36 14.25 9.06
N ASN A 249 -14.19 13.79 9.53
CA ASN A 249 -12.92 14.43 9.29
C ASN A 249 -11.92 13.43 8.70
N ASP A 250 -11.44 13.70 7.49
CA ASP A 250 -10.26 13.03 6.94
C ASP A 250 -9.04 13.40 7.80
N ILE A 251 -8.25 12.40 8.21
CA ILE A 251 -7.10 12.60 9.09
C ILE A 251 -5.83 12.59 8.26
N TRP A 252 -5.25 13.78 8.08
CA TRP A 252 -4.03 13.96 7.30
C TRP A 252 -2.82 13.39 8.03
N LEU A 253 -2.27 12.35 7.43
CA LEU A 253 -0.96 11.82 7.70
C LEU A 253 0.03 12.62 6.82
N GLN A 254 1.23 12.88 7.30
CA GLN A 254 2.16 13.83 6.69
C GLN A 254 2.89 13.28 5.41
N ARG A 255 2.60 12.05 4.94
CA ARG A 255 3.01 11.30 3.71
C ARG A 255 2.22 9.98 3.68
N ASP A 256 2.43 9.19 2.65
CA ASP A 256 1.73 7.95 2.38
C ASP A 256 2.00 6.81 3.36
N VAL A 257 1.05 5.88 3.42
CA VAL A 257 1.08 4.72 4.31
C VAL A 257 0.73 3.44 3.56
N GLU A 258 1.46 2.39 3.89
CA GLU A 258 1.29 1.07 3.28
C GLU A 258 0.78 0.02 4.28
N THR A 259 1.14 0.14 5.57
CA THR A 259 0.80 -0.87 6.59
C THR A 259 0.35 -0.23 7.90
N LEU A 260 -0.59 -0.87 8.61
CA LEU A 260 -1.17 -0.43 9.87
C LEU A 260 -1.02 -1.52 10.93
N PHE A 261 -0.01 -1.44 11.82
CA PHE A 261 0.20 -2.44 12.88
C PHE A 261 -0.10 -1.97 14.30
N ASN A 262 -1.00 -2.65 14.99
CA ASN A 262 -1.52 -2.21 16.26
C ASN A 262 -0.94 -2.85 17.51
N TYR A 263 -0.63 -2.01 18.50
CA TYR A 263 -0.10 -2.46 19.78
C TYR A 263 -0.51 -1.54 20.95
N LYS A 264 -1.31 -2.08 21.87
CA LYS A 264 -1.84 -1.37 23.04
C LYS A 264 -2.63 -0.11 22.61
N ASP A 265 -2.27 1.06 23.14
CA ASP A 265 -2.83 2.38 22.84
C ASP A 265 -2.10 3.10 21.67
N LYS A 266 -1.27 2.38 20.91
CA LYS A 266 -0.54 2.86 19.74
C LYS A 266 -0.75 1.90 18.56
N MET A 267 -0.38 2.35 17.38
CA MET A 267 -0.04 1.53 16.22
C MET A 267 1.21 2.20 15.65
N PHE A 268 1.81 1.47 14.75
CA PHE A 268 3.02 1.81 14.05
C PHE A 268 2.65 1.60 12.59
N MET A 269 2.80 2.63 11.77
CA MET A 269 2.57 2.46 10.34
C MET A 269 3.89 2.32 9.61
N GLY A 270 4.00 1.31 8.77
CA GLY A 270 5.03 1.22 7.75
C GLY A 270 4.70 2.16 6.60
N THR A 271 5.72 2.86 6.13
CA THR A 271 5.60 3.88 5.09
C THR A 271 6.78 3.81 4.13
N PRO A 272 6.63 4.37 2.92
CA PRO A 272 7.68 4.35 1.93
C PRO A 272 9.00 5.01 2.38
N THR A 273 9.11 5.71 3.51
CA THR A 273 10.38 6.30 3.99
C THR A 273 10.59 6.19 5.51
N GLY A 274 9.93 5.24 6.18
CA GLY A 274 10.04 5.11 7.64
C GLY A 274 8.95 4.28 8.30
N MET A 275 9.13 4.04 9.60
CA MET A 275 8.05 3.72 10.53
C MET A 275 7.68 4.99 11.30
N LEU A 276 6.41 5.25 11.55
CA LEU A 276 6.06 6.31 12.48
C LEU A 276 4.79 6.02 13.30
N ILE A 277 4.60 6.82 14.37
CA ILE A 277 3.89 6.41 15.58
C ILE A 277 2.94 7.52 16.03
N TYR A 278 1.64 7.24 16.16
CA TYR A 278 0.66 8.09 16.86
C TYR A 278 0.10 7.36 18.11
N SER A 279 -0.58 8.12 18.96
CA SER A 279 -1.39 7.64 20.10
C SER A 279 -2.87 7.57 19.74
N LEU A 280 -3.59 6.53 20.20
CA LEU A 280 -5.07 6.50 20.31
C LEU A 280 -5.56 6.63 21.76
N GLU A 281 -4.96 7.53 22.52
CA GLU A 281 -5.61 8.06 23.72
C GLU A 281 -6.97 8.70 23.38
N ASP A 282 -7.06 9.40 22.23
CA ASP A 282 -8.32 9.71 21.55
C ASP A 282 -8.39 8.95 20.21
N PRO A 283 -9.21 7.89 20.10
CA PRO A 283 -9.38 7.14 18.85
C PRO A 283 -9.91 7.97 17.68
N LEU A 284 -10.71 9.01 17.94
CA LEU A 284 -11.28 9.87 16.89
C LEU A 284 -10.35 11.00 16.47
N ALA A 285 -9.29 11.25 17.25
CA ALA A 285 -8.23 12.19 16.93
C ALA A 285 -6.84 11.58 17.24
N PRO A 286 -6.41 10.55 16.49
CA PRO A 286 -5.08 9.98 16.60
C PRO A 286 -3.99 11.06 16.54
N LYS A 287 -3.02 11.03 17.45
CA LYS A 287 -2.05 12.12 17.60
C LYS A 287 -0.60 11.70 17.35
N TYR A 288 0.04 12.35 16.37
CA TYR A 288 1.49 12.25 16.08
C TYR A 288 2.34 12.31 17.35
N ARG A 289 3.22 11.31 17.51
CA ARG A 289 4.25 11.24 18.55
C ARG A 289 5.63 11.47 17.96
N SER A 290 6.08 10.54 17.11
CA SER A 290 7.43 10.58 16.52
C SER A 290 7.50 9.75 15.23
N SER A 291 8.73 9.66 14.70
CA SER A 291 9.07 8.95 13.48
C SER A 291 10.48 8.39 13.50
N VAL A 292 10.66 7.22 12.90
CA VAL A 292 11.96 6.69 12.48
C VAL A 292 12.02 6.69 10.96
N SER A 293 12.82 7.58 10.39
CA SER A 293 13.10 7.56 8.95
C SER A 293 14.23 6.59 8.63
N HIS A 294 14.08 5.82 7.56
CA HIS A 294 15.11 4.98 6.97
C HIS A 294 15.18 5.20 5.44
N VAL A 295 15.99 4.40 4.75
CA VAL A 295 16.02 4.38 3.27
C VAL A 295 14.63 4.00 2.75
N PHE A 296 14.16 4.67 1.70
CA PHE A 296 12.78 4.57 1.19
C PHE A 296 12.34 3.13 0.97
N GLY A 297 11.35 2.50 1.62
CA GLY A 297 10.99 1.07 1.46
C GLY A 297 9.54 0.70 1.77
N CYS A 298 9.00 -0.36 1.13
CA CYS A 298 7.65 -0.84 1.36
C CYS A 298 7.57 -1.79 2.58
N ASP A 299 7.68 -1.22 3.78
CA ASP A 299 8.27 -1.93 4.92
C ASP A 299 7.20 -2.31 5.98
N PRO A 300 6.82 -3.60 6.12
CA PRO A 300 5.89 -4.03 7.17
C PRO A 300 6.52 -3.89 8.56
N VAL A 301 5.68 -3.55 9.52
CA VAL A 301 6.06 -3.32 10.93
C VAL A 301 5.30 -4.29 11.81
N VAL A 302 5.99 -4.92 12.76
CA VAL A 302 5.34 -5.58 13.91
C VAL A 302 6.01 -5.11 15.20
N VAL A 303 5.24 -5.06 16.29
CA VAL A 303 5.71 -4.61 17.61
C VAL A 303 5.29 -5.60 18.67
N GLU A 304 6.23 -5.98 19.53
CA GLU A 304 5.95 -6.70 20.76
C GLU A 304 6.67 -6.02 21.93
N ASP A 305 5.93 -5.81 23.02
CA ASP A 305 6.27 -4.99 24.17
C ASP A 305 6.85 -3.61 23.83
N ASP A 306 8.17 -3.46 23.88
CA ASP A 306 8.88 -2.21 23.69
C ASP A 306 9.80 -2.27 22.45
N LEU A 307 9.64 -3.28 21.59
CA LEU A 307 10.53 -3.54 20.45
C LEU A 307 9.74 -3.64 19.14
N ALA A 308 10.03 -2.74 18.21
CA ALA A 308 9.51 -2.75 16.85
C ALA A 308 10.50 -3.42 15.90
N TYR A 309 9.96 -4.20 14.98
CA TYR A 309 10.68 -4.93 13.93
C TYR A 309 10.19 -4.41 12.58
N VAL A 310 11.13 -3.99 11.73
CA VAL A 310 10.84 -3.37 10.42
C VAL A 310 11.73 -4.02 9.36
N THR A 311 11.14 -4.64 8.36
CA THR A 311 11.85 -5.23 7.21
C THR A 311 11.92 -4.26 6.05
N VAL A 312 13.08 -4.21 5.40
CA VAL A 312 13.48 -3.20 4.42
C VAL A 312 13.84 -3.95 3.13
N HIS A 313 13.07 -3.79 2.05
CA HIS A 313 13.16 -4.65 0.85
C HIS A 313 13.53 -3.95 -0.48
N SER A 314 14.58 -4.42 -1.16
CA SER A 314 14.97 -4.01 -2.53
C SER A 314 14.24 -4.73 -3.66
N GLY A 315 14.07 -4.04 -4.80
CA GLY A 315 13.56 -4.64 -6.04
C GLY A 315 12.04 -4.54 -6.23
N ASN A 316 11.36 -3.80 -5.36
CA ASN A 316 9.96 -3.38 -5.48
C ASN A 316 9.85 -2.00 -6.16
N THR A 317 8.61 -1.54 -6.37
CA THR A 317 8.30 -0.18 -6.85
C THR A 317 8.77 0.95 -5.90
N CYS A 318 9.18 0.61 -4.67
CA CYS A 318 9.76 1.55 -3.71
C CYS A 318 11.25 1.87 -3.99
N GLY A 319 11.90 1.26 -4.98
CA GLY A 319 13.17 1.76 -5.52
C GLY A 319 14.41 1.55 -4.63
N GLN A 320 14.34 0.65 -3.65
CA GLN A 320 15.47 0.30 -2.77
C GLN A 320 16.58 -0.49 -3.44
N ASN A 321 17.78 -0.37 -2.85
CA ASN A 321 18.97 -1.16 -3.15
C ASN A 321 19.52 -1.94 -1.93
N THR A 322 18.77 -1.99 -0.82
CA THR A 322 19.14 -2.61 0.46
C THR A 322 18.14 -3.68 0.87
N ASN A 323 18.59 -4.71 1.59
CA ASN A 323 17.73 -5.73 2.18
C ASN A 323 18.10 -5.87 3.66
N GLU A 324 17.23 -5.43 4.57
CA GLU A 324 17.57 -5.29 6.00
C GLU A 324 16.40 -5.65 6.92
N LEU A 325 16.70 -5.94 8.18
CA LEU A 325 15.76 -6.03 9.29
C LEU A 325 16.26 -5.09 10.39
N MET A 326 15.47 -4.07 10.71
CA MET A 326 15.75 -3.07 11.74
C MET A 326 14.98 -3.42 13.02
N LEU A 327 15.68 -3.39 14.15
CA LEU A 327 15.11 -3.58 15.48
C LEU A 327 15.22 -2.25 16.26
N ILE A 328 14.08 -1.70 16.67
CA ILE A 328 13.94 -0.34 17.19
C ILE A 328 13.28 -0.40 18.57
N ASP A 329 13.96 0.14 19.58
CA ASP A 329 13.39 0.39 20.90
C ASP A 329 12.33 1.50 20.80
N VAL A 330 11.11 1.18 21.21
CA VAL A 330 9.94 2.06 21.23
C VAL A 330 9.34 2.22 22.64
N SER A 331 10.11 1.91 23.69
CA SER A 331 9.73 2.15 25.09
C SER A 331 9.41 3.63 25.36
N ASP A 332 10.19 4.55 24.78
CA ASP A 332 9.81 5.96 24.62
C ASP A 332 9.38 6.21 23.16
N VAL A 333 8.07 6.20 22.93
CA VAL A 333 7.47 6.49 21.61
C VAL A 333 7.67 7.93 21.12
N ASP A 334 8.17 8.86 21.93
CA ASP A 334 8.56 10.19 21.46
C ASP A 334 10.03 10.23 20.99
N GLN A 335 10.86 9.25 21.40
CA GLN A 335 12.28 9.13 21.09
C GLN A 335 12.68 7.68 20.74
N PRO A 336 12.09 7.07 19.70
CA PRO A 336 12.40 5.72 19.29
C PRO A 336 13.88 5.59 18.86
N ASN A 337 14.53 4.50 19.26
CA ASN A 337 15.96 4.31 19.12
C ASN A 337 16.31 3.03 18.36
N LEU A 338 16.93 3.17 17.18
CA LEU A 338 17.41 2.03 16.39
C LEU A 338 18.53 1.30 17.16
N LEU A 339 18.28 0.05 17.56
CA LEU A 339 19.22 -0.77 18.32
C LEU A 339 20.22 -1.47 17.39
N VAL A 340 19.73 -2.10 16.33
CA VAL A 340 20.52 -2.89 15.40
C VAL A 340 19.82 -3.02 14.05
N THR A 341 20.63 -3.08 12.99
CA THR A 341 20.21 -3.43 11.63
C THR A 341 20.92 -4.71 11.23
N TYR A 342 20.16 -5.71 10.81
CA TYR A 342 20.67 -6.97 10.28
C TYR A 342 20.51 -7.01 8.75
N GLY A 343 21.56 -7.43 8.04
CA GLY A 343 21.48 -7.65 6.59
C GLY A 343 20.65 -8.89 6.26
N MET A 344 19.67 -8.73 5.38
CA MET A 344 18.76 -9.77 4.90
C MET A 344 19.01 -10.07 3.41
N LYS A 345 18.15 -10.87 2.77
CA LYS A 345 18.31 -11.30 1.38
C LYS A 345 17.16 -10.86 0.48
N CYS A 346 15.94 -11.10 0.92
CA CYS A 346 14.68 -10.74 0.28
C CYS A 346 13.60 -10.66 1.37
N PRO A 347 13.75 -9.78 2.38
CA PRO A 347 12.83 -9.70 3.51
C PRO A 347 11.49 -9.12 3.04
N LYS A 348 10.38 -9.68 3.50
CA LYS A 348 9.02 -9.22 3.22
C LYS A 348 8.23 -9.25 4.53
N GLY A 349 7.03 -9.82 4.58
CA GLY A 349 6.18 -9.80 5.77
C GLY A 349 6.80 -10.37 7.06
N LEU A 350 6.29 -9.85 8.17
CA LEU A 350 6.71 -10.11 9.54
C LEU A 350 5.56 -10.61 10.40
N GLY A 351 5.86 -11.46 11.37
CA GLY A 351 4.91 -11.84 12.41
C GLY A 351 5.64 -12.05 13.72
N ILE A 352 5.03 -11.71 14.85
CA ILE A 352 5.59 -11.96 16.17
C ILE A 352 4.53 -12.52 17.13
N ASP A 353 4.92 -13.54 17.90
CA ASP A 353 4.10 -14.12 18.96
C ASP A 353 4.99 -14.61 20.10
N ASN A 354 4.90 -13.95 21.27
CA ASN A 354 5.51 -14.33 22.54
C ASN A 354 7.03 -14.56 22.45
N GLY A 355 7.73 -13.59 21.87
CA GLY A 355 9.17 -13.61 21.65
C GLY A 355 9.62 -14.50 20.49
N THR A 356 8.70 -14.98 19.65
CA THR A 356 9.01 -15.74 18.42
C THR A 356 8.76 -14.87 17.20
N LEU A 357 9.83 -14.50 16.49
CA LEU A 357 9.75 -13.71 15.26
C LEU A 357 9.71 -14.64 14.04
N PHE A 358 8.72 -14.44 13.18
CA PHE A 358 8.55 -15.08 11.88
C PHE A 358 8.83 -14.05 10.79
N LEU A 359 9.68 -14.41 9.84
CA LEU A 359 10.16 -13.53 8.78
C LEU A 359 10.10 -14.24 7.43
N CYS A 360 9.41 -13.62 6.47
CA CYS A 360 9.56 -13.96 5.06
C CYS A 360 10.92 -13.44 4.55
N ASP A 361 11.93 -14.30 4.38
CA ASP A 361 13.25 -13.95 3.82
C ASP A 361 13.89 -15.21 3.21
N GLU A 362 13.89 -15.33 1.88
CA GLU A 362 14.22 -16.58 1.14
C GLU A 362 13.39 -17.79 1.62
N GLY A 363 12.08 -17.60 1.76
CA GLY A 363 11.17 -18.55 2.40
C GLY A 363 10.81 -18.09 3.80
N LEU A 364 10.68 -19.02 4.76
CA LEU A 364 10.35 -18.73 6.15
C LEU A 364 11.55 -18.90 7.06
N LYS A 365 12.02 -17.81 7.69
CA LYS A 365 12.97 -17.82 8.80
C LYS A 365 12.23 -17.58 10.12
N VAL A 366 12.57 -18.33 11.17
CA VAL A 366 11.98 -18.17 12.51
C VAL A 366 13.09 -17.98 13.54
N PHE A 367 12.94 -17.01 14.44
CA PHE A 367 13.93 -16.63 15.43
C PHE A 367 13.32 -16.54 16.84
N ASN A 368 14.13 -16.83 17.85
CA ASN A 368 13.86 -16.40 19.22
C ASN A 368 14.36 -14.96 19.38
N ALA A 369 13.43 -14.02 19.57
CA ALA A 369 13.65 -12.58 19.49
C ALA A 369 13.87 -11.90 20.86
N LYS A 370 14.08 -12.67 21.93
CA LYS A 370 14.25 -12.16 23.31
C LYS A 370 15.44 -11.23 23.54
N ASP A 371 16.46 -11.31 22.69
CA ASP A 371 17.60 -10.39 22.70
C ASP A 371 17.78 -9.83 21.30
N PRO A 372 17.52 -8.51 21.09
CA PRO A 372 17.64 -7.89 19.78
C PRO A 372 19.07 -7.98 19.23
N MET A 373 20.10 -8.04 20.08
CA MET A 373 21.50 -7.99 19.65
C MET A 373 22.04 -9.35 19.18
N THR A 374 21.36 -10.46 19.50
CA THR A 374 21.78 -11.82 19.11
C THR A 374 20.78 -12.56 18.21
N LEU A 375 19.79 -11.86 17.63
CA LEU A 375 18.70 -12.44 16.84
C LEU A 375 19.18 -13.49 15.80
N LEU A 376 20.16 -13.14 14.94
CA LEU A 376 20.66 -14.04 13.90
C LEU A 376 21.35 -15.30 14.45
N ALA A 377 21.91 -15.24 15.66
CA ALA A 377 22.47 -16.41 16.35
C ALA A 377 21.38 -17.29 16.99
N ASN A 378 20.18 -16.75 17.16
CA ASN A 378 19.01 -17.38 17.77
C ASN A 378 17.96 -17.84 16.71
N GLN A 379 18.38 -18.09 15.47
CA GLN A 379 17.53 -18.68 14.44
C GLN A 379 17.13 -20.11 14.83
N LEU A 380 15.83 -20.36 14.90
CA LEU A 380 15.23 -21.65 15.27
C LEU A 380 15.13 -22.59 14.06
N VAL A 381 14.66 -22.07 12.91
CA VAL A 381 14.52 -22.83 11.66
C VAL A 381 14.52 -21.89 10.45
N HIS A 382 14.89 -22.42 9.29
CA HIS A 382 14.70 -21.80 7.97
C HIS A 382 14.12 -22.83 7.00
N TYR A 383 12.91 -22.60 6.50
CA TYR A 383 12.34 -23.33 5.37
C TYR A 383 12.57 -22.50 4.10
N ALA A 384 13.42 -23.00 3.21
CA ALA A 384 13.72 -22.39 1.93
C ALA A 384 12.99 -23.09 0.78
N GLY A 385 12.94 -22.45 -0.39
CA GLY A 385 12.41 -23.04 -1.62
C GLY A 385 11.03 -22.53 -2.07
N MET A 386 10.48 -21.53 -1.38
CA MET A 386 9.33 -20.72 -1.80
C MET A 386 9.62 -19.23 -1.56
N GLU A 387 8.93 -18.32 -2.22
CA GLU A 387 8.98 -16.89 -1.89
C GLU A 387 7.84 -16.49 -0.97
N GLY A 388 8.06 -16.62 0.34
CA GLY A 388 7.15 -16.06 1.36
C GLY A 388 6.93 -14.55 1.14
N TYR A 389 5.68 -14.10 1.35
CA TYR A 389 5.26 -12.71 1.14
C TYR A 389 4.70 -12.08 2.42
N ASP A 390 3.76 -12.73 3.11
CA ASP A 390 3.21 -12.28 4.40
C ASP A 390 2.98 -13.47 5.35
N VAL A 391 3.04 -13.21 6.66
CA VAL A 391 2.93 -14.22 7.72
C VAL A 391 2.00 -13.77 8.84
N ILE A 392 1.20 -14.70 9.36
CA ILE A 392 0.30 -14.48 10.50
C ILE A 392 0.48 -15.63 11.50
N PRO A 393 1.14 -15.40 12.64
CA PRO A 393 1.14 -16.34 13.76
C PRO A 393 -0.18 -16.21 14.54
N PHE A 394 -0.90 -17.32 14.72
CA PHE A 394 -2.12 -17.32 15.53
C PHE A 394 -2.34 -18.68 16.22
N ARG A 395 -2.45 -18.69 17.56
CA ARG A 395 -2.74 -19.89 18.37
C ARG A 395 -1.84 -21.10 18.05
N ASN A 396 -0.53 -20.88 17.93
CA ASN A 396 0.45 -21.90 17.54
C ASN A 396 0.36 -22.41 16.09
N THR A 397 -0.52 -21.83 15.25
CA THR A 397 -0.53 -22.08 13.79
C THR A 397 -0.03 -20.83 13.08
N LEU A 398 1.07 -20.96 12.33
CA LEU A 398 1.57 -19.91 11.45
C LEU A 398 0.97 -20.11 10.07
N MET A 399 0.35 -19.07 9.52
CA MET A 399 -0.09 -19.01 8.13
C MET A 399 0.90 -18.15 7.35
N MET A 400 1.44 -18.65 6.24
CA MET A 400 2.34 -17.90 5.36
C MET A 400 1.79 -17.94 3.94
N ILE A 401 1.52 -16.77 3.35
CA ILE A 401 1.24 -16.68 1.91
C ILE A 401 2.57 -16.52 1.15
N ALA A 402 2.76 -17.33 0.13
CA ALA A 402 3.92 -17.29 -0.76
C ALA A 402 3.48 -17.06 -2.22
N ASP A 403 4.44 -17.05 -3.14
CA ASP A 403 4.22 -17.04 -4.58
C ASP A 403 3.44 -18.28 -5.09
N ASP A 404 3.66 -19.44 -4.48
CA ASP A 404 3.15 -20.73 -4.96
C ASP A 404 2.11 -21.42 -4.04
N GLY A 405 1.67 -20.74 -2.97
CA GLY A 405 0.62 -21.24 -2.08
C GLY A 405 0.53 -20.58 -0.71
N LEU A 406 -0.55 -20.89 0.00
CA LEU A 406 -0.68 -20.69 1.44
C LEU A 406 -0.09 -21.90 2.17
N TYR A 407 1.00 -21.69 2.89
CA TYR A 407 1.61 -22.68 3.78
C TYR A 407 1.09 -22.51 5.19
N GLN A 408 1.01 -23.62 5.93
CA GLN A 408 0.71 -23.59 7.36
C GLN A 408 1.72 -24.41 8.15
N TYR A 409 2.11 -23.92 9.32
CA TYR A 409 3.07 -24.57 10.22
C TYR A 409 2.55 -24.60 11.65
N ASP A 410 2.78 -25.71 12.36
CA ASP A 410 2.66 -25.77 13.82
C ASP A 410 3.95 -25.23 14.43
N TYR A 411 3.81 -24.25 15.34
CA TYR A 411 4.88 -23.72 16.17
C TYR A 411 4.67 -23.95 17.67
N SER A 412 3.71 -24.80 18.06
CA SER A 412 3.44 -25.16 19.47
C SER A 412 4.66 -25.70 20.21
N ASN A 413 5.60 -26.29 19.46
CA ASN A 413 6.92 -26.66 19.93
C ASN A 413 8.00 -25.98 19.08
N LEU A 414 8.59 -24.89 19.59
CA LEU A 414 9.65 -24.13 18.93
C LEU A 414 10.93 -24.93 18.63
N GLN A 415 11.13 -26.11 19.22
CA GLN A 415 12.25 -27.01 18.91
C GLN A 415 11.93 -28.00 17.78
N ALA A 416 10.66 -28.07 17.34
CA ALA A 416 10.17 -29.00 16.32
C ALA A 416 9.02 -28.36 15.52
N ILE A 417 9.22 -27.12 15.07
CA ILE A 417 8.31 -26.45 14.13
C ILE A 417 8.14 -27.37 12.91
N SER A 418 6.92 -27.50 12.41
CA SER A 418 6.63 -28.43 11.31
C SER A 418 5.54 -27.92 10.39
N GLN A 419 5.68 -28.17 9.09
CA GLN A 419 4.66 -27.82 8.11
C GLN A 419 3.44 -28.75 8.25
N LEU A 420 2.26 -28.15 8.40
CA LEU A 420 0.97 -28.83 8.48
C LEU A 420 0.37 -29.06 7.08
N SER A 421 0.38 -28.03 6.24
CA SER A 421 -0.20 -28.10 4.90
C SER A 421 0.41 -27.09 3.91
N LYS A 422 0.03 -27.24 2.64
CA LYS A 422 0.12 -26.23 1.60
C LYS A 422 -1.18 -26.25 0.81
N LEU A 423 -1.90 -25.15 0.77
CA LEU A 423 -2.98 -24.90 -0.19
C LEU A 423 -2.35 -24.21 -1.41
N PRO A 424 -2.27 -24.86 -2.59
CA PRO A 424 -1.52 -24.34 -3.73
C PRO A 424 -2.16 -23.09 -4.35
N MET A 425 -1.32 -22.23 -4.93
CA MET A 425 -1.72 -21.14 -5.80
C MET A 425 -1.29 -21.44 -7.25
N GLY A 426 -2.10 -21.04 -8.23
CA GLY A 426 -1.86 -21.33 -9.64
C GLY A 426 -3.13 -21.30 -10.50
N GLU A 427 -2.95 -21.54 -11.80
CA GLU A 427 -4.02 -21.75 -12.80
C GLU A 427 -4.61 -23.17 -12.76
#